data_AF-A0A7W1M8W6-F1
#
_entry.id   AF-A0A7W1M8W6-F1
#
_cell.length_a   1.000
_cell.length_b   1.000
_cell.length_c   1.000
_cell.angle_alpha   90.00
_cell.angle_beta   90.00
_cell.angle_gamma   90.00
#
_symmetry.space_group_name_H-M   'P 1'
#
loop_
_entity.id
_entity.type
_entity.pdbx_description
1 polymer ?
#
loop_
_entity_poly.entity_id
_entity_poly.type
_entity_poly.pdbx_seq_one_letter_code
_entity_poly.pdbx_strand_id
1 'polypeptide(L)'
;MITRTIYKSFPLEYLGDHQDILLYDVFHHLQAYLLYPPHCGCEWLCSCDEMRQKIVLSLNMDFYDAAVERKENGDKLHAMRFLFDIPETTFCRLQYTKAYPSWLIHKELQRRERDNLFKSLEHLIWTLLRLAKTNEVSSFNTPWASLKGAIQLILGDMPLKTKNGTQKPYFCGEKAYGKRFRDYKPICHFITAMEMVKTSSPINTPDQIKRFLSIAEWLKTRLLAVQTMNVKNERLFLQENFFSLPDWIQLDKVDLPLEPFEGKLKEINEMIESEFEKQTKVWEIREA
;
A
#
# COMPACT_ATOMS: atom_id res chain seq x y z
N MET A 1 7.41 11.45 0.90
CA MET A 1 8.25 10.87 -0.17
C MET A 1 9.10 9.79 0.46
N ILE A 2 9.25 8.62 -0.18
CA ILE A 2 10.11 7.53 0.33
C ILE A 2 11.49 7.71 -0.27
N THR A 3 12.24 8.69 0.21
CA THR A 3 13.64 8.87 -0.17
C THR A 3 14.47 9.53 0.90
N ARG A 4 15.76 9.24 0.83
CA ARG A 4 16.80 9.99 1.52
C ARG A 4 17.03 11.34 0.84
N THR A 5 17.33 12.35 1.64
CA THR A 5 17.76 13.67 1.15
C THR A 5 19.04 13.59 0.31
N ILE A 6 19.88 12.59 0.56
CA ILE A 6 21.16 12.41 -0.12
C ILE A 6 21.03 12.26 -1.65
N TYR A 7 19.92 11.70 -2.14
CA TYR A 7 19.67 11.53 -3.57
C TYR A 7 19.61 12.84 -4.35
N LYS A 8 19.26 13.94 -3.69
CA LYS A 8 19.27 15.26 -4.32
C LYS A 8 20.69 15.75 -4.64
N SER A 9 21.71 15.09 -4.11
CA SER A 9 23.13 15.45 -4.31
C SER A 9 23.76 14.70 -5.48
N PHE A 10 23.05 13.78 -6.12
CA PHE A 10 23.55 12.98 -7.23
C PHE A 10 22.91 13.40 -8.56
N PRO A 11 23.65 13.37 -9.68
CA PRO A 11 23.08 13.52 -11.02
C PRO A 11 22.02 12.46 -11.33
N LEU A 12 21.02 12.81 -12.14
CA LEU A 12 19.94 11.88 -12.50
C LEU A 12 20.47 10.68 -13.30
N GLU A 13 21.49 10.89 -14.12
CA GLU A 13 22.16 9.83 -14.89
C GLU A 13 22.78 8.79 -13.95
N TYR A 14 23.47 9.25 -12.90
CA TYR A 14 24.06 8.38 -11.88
C TYR A 14 23.00 7.57 -11.13
N LEU A 15 21.85 8.20 -10.81
CA LEU A 15 20.73 7.50 -10.20
C LEU A 15 20.10 6.47 -11.16
N GLY A 16 20.07 6.77 -12.46
CA GLY A 16 19.63 5.85 -13.50
C GLY A 16 20.53 4.63 -13.63
N ASP A 17 21.85 4.83 -13.64
CA ASP A 17 22.84 3.75 -13.75
C ASP A 17 22.84 2.79 -12.54
N HIS A 18 22.34 3.26 -11.39
CA HIS A 18 22.25 2.52 -10.13
C HIS A 18 20.81 2.29 -9.65
N GLN A 19 19.87 2.21 -10.60
CA GLN A 19 18.45 2.04 -10.30
C GLN A 19 18.16 0.78 -9.46
N ASP A 20 18.89 -0.31 -9.67
CA ASP A 20 18.74 -1.56 -8.91
C ASP A 20 18.99 -1.35 -7.41
N ILE A 21 20.08 -0.68 -7.05
CA ILE A 21 20.45 -0.34 -5.68
C ILE A 21 19.36 0.54 -5.05
N LEU A 22 18.91 1.55 -5.79
CA LEU A 22 17.89 2.48 -5.33
C LEU A 22 16.54 1.81 -5.07
N LEU A 23 16.16 0.83 -5.90
CA LEU A 23 14.94 0.05 -5.69
C LEU A 23 15.00 -0.72 -4.36
N TYR A 24 16.15 -1.29 -4.01
CA TYR A 24 16.35 -1.94 -2.71
C TYR A 24 16.23 -0.96 -1.55
N ASP A 25 16.84 0.23 -1.62
CA ASP A 25 16.74 1.22 -0.54
C ASP A 25 15.28 1.66 -0.32
N VAL A 26 14.53 1.94 -1.40
CA VAL A 26 13.10 2.28 -1.33
C VAL A 26 12.31 1.14 -0.68
N PHE A 27 12.61 -0.11 -1.07
CA PHE A 27 11.96 -1.27 -0.48
C PHE A 27 12.27 -1.45 1.01
N HIS A 28 13.51 -1.21 1.43
CA HIS A 28 13.89 -1.25 2.85
C HIS A 28 13.19 -0.18 3.67
N HIS A 29 13.03 1.05 3.13
CA HIS A 29 12.22 2.07 3.77
C HIS A 29 10.76 1.66 3.90
N LEU A 30 10.19 1.01 2.88
CA LEU A 30 8.83 0.48 2.94
C LEU A 30 8.70 -0.58 4.03
N GLN A 31 9.64 -1.52 4.14
CA GLN A 31 9.68 -2.50 5.23
C GLN A 31 9.73 -1.83 6.61
N ALA A 32 10.51 -0.75 6.75
CA ALA A 32 10.55 0.04 7.97
C ALA A 32 9.19 0.69 8.27
N TYR A 33 8.48 1.22 7.29
CA TYR A 33 7.13 1.77 7.49
C TYR A 33 6.07 0.70 7.81
N LEU A 34 6.23 -0.52 7.30
CA LEU A 34 5.37 -1.65 7.67
C LEU A 34 5.53 -2.05 9.14
N LEU A 35 6.73 -1.89 9.70
CA LEU A 35 7.00 -2.13 11.12
C LEU A 35 6.65 -0.92 11.99
N TYR A 36 6.98 0.28 11.55
CA TYR A 36 6.77 1.51 12.31
C TYR A 36 6.01 2.49 11.40
N PRO A 37 4.67 2.57 11.51
CA PRO A 37 3.85 3.36 10.59
C PRO A 37 4.23 4.84 10.61
N PRO A 38 4.02 5.58 9.49
CA PRO A 38 4.30 7.01 9.41
C PRO A 38 3.62 7.82 10.52
N HIS A 39 2.38 7.43 10.87
CA HIS A 39 1.65 7.98 12.01
C HIS A 39 1.58 6.92 13.10
N CYS A 40 2.61 6.86 13.94
CA CYS A 40 2.70 5.87 15.00
C CYS A 40 1.66 6.04 16.13
N GLY A 41 0.90 7.14 16.12
CA GLY A 41 -0.08 7.47 17.16
C GLY A 41 0.51 7.76 18.54
N CYS A 42 1.83 7.82 18.65
CA CYS A 42 2.55 8.20 19.86
C CYS A 42 2.61 9.73 19.97
N GLU A 43 2.40 10.23 21.18
CA GLU A 43 2.63 11.64 21.52
C GLU A 43 4.13 12.00 21.45
N TRP A 44 4.51 13.21 21.88
CA TRP A 44 5.80 13.92 21.73
C TRP A 44 7.13 13.16 22.02
N LEU A 45 7.09 11.88 22.39
CA LEU A 45 8.24 10.99 22.66
C LEU A 45 8.34 9.78 21.69
N CYS A 46 7.81 9.87 20.47
CA CYS A 46 7.92 8.78 19.48
C CYS A 46 9.37 8.56 19.02
N SER A 47 9.92 7.38 19.30
CA SER A 47 11.20 6.89 18.75
C SER A 47 11.05 6.22 17.37
N CYS A 48 9.91 6.37 16.71
CA CYS A 48 9.55 5.55 15.55
C CYS A 48 10.35 5.94 14.30
N ASP A 49 10.69 7.22 14.15
CA ASP A 49 11.65 7.66 13.13
C ASP A 49 13.03 7.06 13.37
N GLU A 50 13.50 7.06 14.61
CA GLU A 50 14.78 6.44 14.99
C GLU A 50 14.75 4.93 14.71
N MET A 51 13.65 4.25 15.05
CA MET A 51 13.49 2.81 14.78
C MET A 51 13.45 2.53 13.27
N ARG A 52 12.76 3.36 12.47
CA ARG A 52 12.78 3.24 11.02
C ARG A 52 14.19 3.38 10.46
N GLN A 53 14.95 4.37 10.92
CA GLN A 53 16.33 4.58 10.49
C GLN A 53 17.23 3.38 10.85
N LYS A 54 17.09 2.83 12.06
CA LYS A 54 17.81 1.62 12.47
C LYS A 54 17.47 0.42 11.60
N ILE A 55 16.20 0.22 11.27
CA ILE A 55 15.74 -0.86 10.39
C ILE A 55 16.33 -0.72 8.99
N VAL A 56 16.22 0.46 8.39
CA VAL A 56 16.77 0.72 7.04
C VAL A 56 18.28 0.51 7.03
N LEU A 57 18.99 1.02 8.04
CA LEU A 57 20.44 0.82 8.15
C LEU A 57 20.79 -0.67 8.24
N SER A 58 20.09 -1.44 9.07
CA SER A 58 20.32 -2.88 9.20
C SER A 58 20.07 -3.63 7.89
N LEU A 59 18.99 -3.32 7.17
CA LEU A 59 18.69 -3.95 5.88
C LEU A 59 19.72 -3.57 4.80
N ASN A 60 20.10 -2.29 4.73
CA ASN A 60 21.11 -1.80 3.79
C ASN A 60 22.50 -2.41 4.07
N MET A 61 22.88 -2.53 5.35
CA MET A 61 24.14 -3.15 5.77
C MET A 61 24.19 -4.63 5.42
N ASP A 62 23.16 -5.41 5.76
CA ASP A 62 23.12 -6.84 5.42
C ASP A 62 23.14 -7.06 3.89
N PHE A 63 22.48 -6.18 3.13
CA PHE A 63 22.51 -6.23 1.67
C PHE A 63 23.91 -5.93 1.12
N TYR A 64 24.59 -4.91 1.67
CA TYR A 64 25.96 -4.56 1.33
C TYR A 64 26.95 -5.68 1.69
N ASP A 65 26.87 -6.22 2.91
CA ASP A 65 27.75 -7.29 3.37
C ASP A 65 27.59 -8.55 2.50
N ALA A 66 26.35 -8.90 2.13
CA ALA A 66 26.11 -9.98 1.17
C ALA A 66 26.70 -9.70 -0.22
N ALA A 67 26.71 -8.45 -0.69
CA ALA A 67 27.36 -8.07 -1.96
C ALA A 67 28.89 -8.18 -1.87
N VAL A 68 29.48 -7.82 -0.72
CA VAL A 68 30.92 -7.99 -0.45
C VAL A 68 31.29 -9.47 -0.45
N GLU A 69 30.52 -10.32 0.24
CA GLU A 69 30.74 -11.77 0.28
C GLU A 69 30.66 -12.42 -1.12
N ARG A 70 29.74 -11.93 -1.97
CA ARG A 70 29.60 -12.35 -3.37
C ARG A 70 30.70 -11.80 -4.30
N LYS A 71 31.59 -10.95 -3.81
CA LYS A 71 32.66 -10.28 -4.57
C LYS A 71 32.13 -9.48 -5.76
N GLU A 72 31.06 -8.73 -5.53
CA GLU A 72 30.53 -7.76 -6.50
C GLU A 72 31.57 -6.70 -6.88
N ASN A 73 31.39 -6.06 -8.04
CA ASN A 73 32.33 -5.05 -8.56
C ASN A 73 32.56 -3.91 -7.54
N GLY A 74 33.80 -3.41 -7.46
CA GLY A 74 34.20 -2.28 -6.63
C GLY A 74 33.36 -1.02 -6.87
N ASP A 75 33.00 -0.73 -8.12
CA ASP A 75 32.13 0.42 -8.44
C ASP A 75 30.73 0.25 -7.85
N LYS A 76 30.18 -0.96 -7.92
CA LYS A 76 28.87 -1.29 -7.37
C LYS A 76 28.87 -1.21 -5.83
N LEU A 77 29.92 -1.73 -5.19
CA LEU A 77 30.10 -1.63 -3.75
C LEU A 77 30.27 -0.16 -3.31
N HIS A 78 30.98 0.65 -4.08
CA HIS A 78 31.08 2.08 -3.85
C HIS A 78 29.71 2.74 -3.94
N ALA A 79 28.97 2.52 -5.04
CA ALA A 79 27.63 3.06 -5.23
C ALA A 79 26.68 2.65 -4.09
N MET A 80 26.68 1.39 -3.67
CA MET A 80 25.88 0.92 -2.52
C MET A 80 26.23 1.68 -1.25
N ARG A 81 27.51 1.83 -0.93
CA ARG A 81 27.95 2.53 0.29
C ARG A 81 27.44 3.98 0.32
N PHE A 82 27.54 4.70 -0.78
CA PHE A 82 27.10 6.10 -0.88
C PHE A 82 25.58 6.25 -0.94
N LEU A 83 24.90 5.47 -1.77
CA LEU A 83 23.45 5.57 -1.96
C LEU A 83 22.68 5.10 -0.72
N PHE A 84 23.18 4.07 -0.04
CA PHE A 84 22.60 3.60 1.23
C PHE A 84 23.02 4.45 2.44
N ASP A 85 23.92 5.42 2.26
CA ASP A 85 24.49 6.24 3.33
C ASP A 85 25.07 5.36 4.46
N ILE A 86 25.84 4.35 4.06
CA ILE A 86 26.53 3.45 4.98
C ILE A 86 27.75 4.18 5.55
N PRO A 87 27.78 4.46 6.86
CA PRO A 87 28.89 5.18 7.46
C PRO A 87 30.16 4.33 7.45
N GLU A 88 31.31 4.97 7.70
CA GLU A 88 32.60 4.27 7.72
C GLU A 88 32.59 3.09 8.71
N THR A 89 33.34 2.04 8.41
CA THR A 89 33.35 0.77 9.16
C THR A 89 33.61 0.93 10.66
N THR A 90 34.41 1.92 11.05
CA THR A 90 34.68 2.32 12.44
C THR A 90 33.44 2.90 13.15
N PHE A 91 32.62 3.67 12.44
CA PHE A 91 31.36 4.23 12.96
C PHE A 91 30.23 3.20 12.93
N CYS A 92 30.17 2.36 11.90
CA CYS A 92 29.26 1.22 11.80
C CYS A 92 29.38 0.30 13.03
N ARG A 93 30.59 -0.10 13.44
CA ARG A 93 30.79 -0.98 14.62
C ARG A 93 30.23 -0.41 15.93
N LEU A 94 30.20 0.92 16.08
CA LEU A 94 29.64 1.61 17.25
C LEU A 94 28.11 1.67 17.24
N GLN A 95 27.48 1.73 16.07
CA GLN A 95 26.01 1.79 15.91
C GLN A 95 25.37 0.40 15.74
N TYR A 96 26.09 -0.56 15.14
CA TYR A 96 25.59 -1.91 14.84
C TYR A 96 25.39 -2.77 16.09
N THR A 97 26.17 -2.54 17.15
CA THR A 97 25.96 -3.19 18.46
C THR A 97 24.64 -2.80 19.14
N LYS A 98 23.94 -1.78 18.63
CA LYS A 98 22.59 -1.34 19.03
C LYS A 98 21.57 -1.44 17.89
N ALA A 99 21.93 -2.06 16.77
CA ALA A 99 21.09 -2.11 15.58
C ALA A 99 19.92 -3.10 15.74
N TYR A 100 18.89 -2.91 14.93
CA TYR A 100 17.70 -3.75 14.91
C TYR A 100 17.97 -4.97 14.01
N PRO A 101 18.23 -6.17 14.56
CA PRO A 101 18.77 -7.26 13.75
C PRO A 101 17.82 -7.64 12.60
N SER A 102 18.36 -7.90 11.41
CA SER A 102 17.55 -8.27 10.24
C SER A 102 16.66 -9.49 10.45
N TRP A 103 17.16 -10.51 11.16
CA TRP A 103 16.35 -11.66 11.54
C TRP A 103 15.12 -11.27 12.36
N LEU A 104 15.21 -10.23 13.19
CA LEU A 104 14.09 -9.70 13.98
C LEU A 104 13.11 -8.94 13.08
N ILE A 105 13.61 -8.14 12.13
CA ILE A 105 12.79 -7.47 11.10
C ILE A 105 11.93 -8.51 10.36
N HIS A 106 12.56 -9.54 9.82
CA HIS A 106 11.86 -10.60 9.08
C HIS A 106 10.83 -11.32 9.97
N LYS A 107 11.21 -11.67 11.20
CA LYS A 107 10.31 -12.33 12.15
C LYS A 107 9.09 -11.49 12.49
N GLU A 108 9.25 -10.17 12.64
CA GLU A 108 8.15 -9.27 12.95
C GLU A 108 7.23 -9.00 11.75
N LEU A 109 7.80 -8.86 10.56
CA LEU A 109 6.99 -8.77 9.33
C LEU A 109 6.16 -10.03 9.14
N GLN A 110 6.78 -11.21 9.27
CA GLN A 110 6.07 -12.51 9.22
C GLN A 110 5.00 -12.64 10.31
N ARG A 111 5.24 -12.07 11.50
CA ARG A 111 4.23 -12.03 12.56
C ARG A 111 3.04 -11.16 12.16
N ARG A 112 3.27 -9.96 11.63
CA ARG A 112 2.18 -9.06 11.18
C ARG A 112 1.35 -9.66 10.06
N GLU A 113 1.99 -10.42 9.17
CA GLU A 113 1.32 -11.19 8.14
C GLU A 113 0.43 -12.29 8.74
N ARG A 114 0.96 -13.11 9.66
CA ARG A 114 0.19 -14.14 10.37
C ARG A 114 -1.00 -13.56 11.14
N ASP A 115 -0.82 -12.40 11.75
CA ASP A 115 -1.86 -11.68 12.48
C ASP A 115 -2.88 -10.99 11.54
N ASN A 116 -2.77 -11.19 10.22
CA ASN A 116 -3.60 -10.60 9.18
C ASN A 116 -3.74 -9.08 9.30
N LEU A 117 -2.67 -8.41 9.77
CA LEU A 117 -2.69 -6.98 10.02
C LEU A 117 -2.93 -6.20 8.72
N PHE A 118 -2.23 -6.60 7.66
CA PHE A 118 -2.27 -5.98 6.35
C PHE A 118 -3.48 -6.40 5.50
N LYS A 119 -3.96 -7.64 5.64
CA LYS A 119 -5.13 -8.17 4.93
C LYS A 119 -6.40 -7.34 5.19
N SER A 120 -6.55 -6.81 6.40
CA SER A 120 -7.65 -5.90 6.74
C SER A 120 -7.59 -4.58 5.96
N LEU A 121 -6.40 -4.02 5.76
CA LEU A 121 -6.20 -2.81 4.96
C LEU A 121 -6.43 -3.10 3.48
N GLU A 122 -5.84 -4.19 2.98
CA GLU A 122 -6.03 -4.66 1.61
C GLU A 122 -7.53 -4.77 1.26
N HIS A 123 -8.30 -5.47 2.09
CA HIS A 123 -9.73 -5.63 1.91
C HIS A 123 -10.51 -4.31 1.95
N LEU A 124 -10.09 -3.36 2.80
CA LEU A 124 -10.66 -2.02 2.84
C LEU A 124 -10.39 -1.23 1.57
N ILE A 125 -9.15 -1.26 1.08
CA ILE A 125 -8.76 -0.60 -0.17
C ILE A 125 -9.54 -1.19 -1.35
N TRP A 126 -9.63 -2.51 -1.47
CA TRP A 126 -10.42 -3.15 -2.52
C TRP A 126 -11.90 -2.80 -2.46
N THR A 127 -12.48 -2.75 -1.27
CA THR A 127 -13.88 -2.33 -1.11
C THR A 127 -14.09 -0.87 -1.55
N LEU A 128 -13.18 0.04 -1.17
CA LEU A 128 -13.23 1.44 -1.61
C LEU A 128 -13.13 1.56 -3.14
N LEU A 129 -12.23 0.80 -3.77
CA LEU A 129 -12.08 0.79 -5.23
C LEU A 129 -13.32 0.24 -5.94
N ARG A 130 -13.90 -0.85 -5.44
CA ARG A 130 -15.15 -1.43 -5.97
C ARG A 130 -16.30 -0.44 -5.85
N LEU A 131 -16.46 0.19 -4.69
CA LEU A 131 -17.51 1.19 -4.47
C LEU A 131 -17.34 2.39 -5.41
N ALA A 132 -16.13 2.91 -5.56
CA ALA A 132 -15.85 3.98 -6.50
C ALA A 132 -16.21 3.59 -7.93
N LYS A 133 -15.86 2.37 -8.35
CA LYS A 133 -16.20 1.86 -9.69
C LYS A 133 -17.71 1.71 -9.88
N THR A 134 -18.45 1.18 -8.91
CA THR A 134 -19.92 1.10 -8.97
C THR A 134 -20.54 2.48 -9.16
N ASN A 135 -20.08 3.46 -8.39
CA ASN A 135 -20.62 4.81 -8.46
C ASN A 135 -20.34 5.48 -9.81
N GLU A 136 -19.20 5.22 -10.43
CA GLU A 136 -18.86 5.72 -11.76
C GLU A 136 -19.80 5.16 -12.85
N VAL A 137 -20.21 3.90 -12.74
CA VAL A 137 -20.93 3.19 -13.81
C VAL A 137 -22.43 3.06 -13.57
N SER A 138 -22.91 3.24 -12.34
CA SER A 138 -24.33 3.10 -12.02
C SER A 138 -25.13 4.31 -12.50
N SER A 139 -26.25 4.07 -13.17
CA SER A 139 -27.21 5.09 -13.61
C SER A 139 -27.83 5.89 -12.47
N PHE A 140 -27.66 5.42 -11.22
CA PHE A 140 -28.23 6.04 -10.03
C PHE A 140 -27.49 7.30 -9.57
N ASN A 141 -26.28 7.60 -10.08
CA ASN A 141 -25.51 8.83 -9.75
C ASN A 141 -25.47 9.16 -8.23
N THR A 142 -25.64 8.17 -7.34
CA THR A 142 -25.72 8.38 -5.89
C THR A 142 -24.65 7.59 -5.14
N PRO A 143 -23.51 8.23 -4.83
CA PRO A 143 -22.41 7.61 -4.09
C PRO A 143 -22.65 7.69 -2.57
N TRP A 144 -23.01 6.58 -1.92
CA TRP A 144 -23.39 6.57 -0.49
C TRP A 144 -22.33 6.05 0.50
N ALA A 145 -21.07 5.90 0.10
CA ALA A 145 -20.06 5.31 1.01
C ALA A 145 -18.99 6.32 1.47
N SER A 146 -19.18 6.85 2.67
CA SER A 146 -18.06 7.40 3.47
C SER A 146 -17.09 6.28 3.86
N LEU A 147 -15.87 6.58 4.36
CA LEU A 147 -14.98 5.56 4.94
C LEU A 147 -15.70 4.68 5.97
N LYS A 148 -16.56 5.30 6.80
CA LYS A 148 -17.41 4.60 7.75
C LYS A 148 -18.39 3.66 7.04
N GLY A 149 -19.03 4.10 5.97
CA GLY A 149 -19.89 3.26 5.13
C GLY A 149 -19.14 2.10 4.48
N ALA A 150 -17.91 2.31 4.00
CA ALA A 150 -17.07 1.24 3.46
C ALA A 150 -16.68 0.22 4.54
N ILE A 151 -16.33 0.69 5.76
CA ILE A 151 -16.04 -0.20 6.89
C ILE A 151 -17.31 -0.98 7.31
N GLN A 152 -18.48 -0.36 7.31
CA GLN A 152 -19.76 -1.04 7.57
C GLN A 152 -20.07 -2.11 6.52
N LEU A 153 -19.83 -1.82 5.23
CA LEU A 153 -20.00 -2.80 4.16
C LEU A 153 -19.05 -4.01 4.29
N ILE A 154 -17.81 -3.77 4.70
CA ILE A 154 -16.81 -4.83 4.97
C ILE A 154 -17.22 -5.71 6.14
N LEU A 155 -17.73 -5.10 7.21
CA LEU A 155 -18.10 -5.81 8.43
C LEU A 155 -19.51 -6.43 8.35
N GLY A 156 -20.34 -5.99 7.40
CA GLY A 156 -21.77 -6.27 7.32
C GLY A 156 -22.57 -5.63 8.46
N ASP A 157 -23.88 -5.91 8.52
CA ASP A 157 -24.66 -5.74 9.75
C ASP A 157 -24.05 -6.68 10.80
N MET A 158 -23.19 -6.14 11.68
CA MET A 158 -22.44 -6.97 12.62
C MET A 158 -23.38 -7.88 13.42
N PRO A 159 -23.25 -9.22 13.35
CA PRO A 159 -23.80 -10.05 14.40
C PRO A 159 -22.97 -9.74 15.65
N LEU A 160 -23.58 -9.04 16.60
CA LEU A 160 -23.12 -8.98 17.99
C LEU A 160 -22.91 -10.42 18.47
N LYS A 161 -21.66 -10.91 18.45
CA LYS A 161 -21.24 -12.24 18.94
C LYS A 161 -22.35 -13.31 18.83
N THR A 162 -22.68 -13.77 17.64
CA THR A 162 -23.53 -14.97 17.54
C THR A 162 -22.73 -16.15 18.08
N LYS A 163 -23.30 -16.84 19.06
CA LYS A 163 -22.74 -18.02 19.76
C LYS A 163 -22.42 -19.21 18.84
N ASN A 164 -22.68 -19.11 17.53
CA ASN A 164 -22.68 -20.24 16.61
C ASN A 164 -21.69 -20.05 15.46
N GLY A 165 -20.47 -20.54 15.67
CA GLY A 165 -19.90 -21.62 14.85
C GLY A 165 -19.39 -21.38 13.43
N THR A 166 -19.66 -20.26 12.75
CA THR A 166 -19.06 -19.99 11.43
C THR A 166 -18.01 -18.88 11.51
N GLN A 167 -16.75 -19.29 11.63
CA GLN A 167 -15.58 -18.41 11.63
C GLN A 167 -15.39 -17.77 10.24
N LYS A 168 -16.12 -16.68 9.95
CA LYS A 168 -15.60 -15.71 8.99
C LYS A 168 -14.33 -15.11 9.59
N PRO A 169 -13.26 -14.86 8.80
CA PRO A 169 -12.02 -14.32 9.32
C PRO A 169 -12.30 -12.95 9.97
N TYR A 170 -12.28 -12.93 11.29
CA TYR A 170 -12.62 -11.76 12.09
C TYR A 170 -11.41 -10.83 12.14
N PHE A 171 -11.36 -9.85 11.23
CA PHE A 171 -10.26 -8.89 11.11
C PHE A 171 -10.35 -7.71 12.09
N CYS A 172 -10.86 -7.96 13.30
CA CYS A 172 -11.15 -6.98 14.35
C CYS A 172 -12.27 -5.97 13.98
N GLY A 173 -13.09 -5.52 14.93
CA GLY A 173 -14.24 -4.65 14.65
C GLY A 173 -13.91 -3.26 14.07
N GLU A 174 -14.93 -2.45 13.77
CA GLU A 174 -14.83 -1.11 13.12
C GLU A 174 -13.72 -0.21 13.68
N LYS A 175 -13.58 -0.15 15.01
CA LYS A 175 -12.54 0.65 15.68
C LYS A 175 -11.12 0.23 15.28
N ALA A 176 -10.89 -1.07 15.09
CA ALA A 176 -9.58 -1.59 14.72
C ALA A 176 -9.26 -1.29 13.24
N TYR A 177 -10.24 -1.43 12.34
CA TYR A 177 -10.11 -0.99 10.94
C TYR A 177 -9.81 0.51 10.84
N GLY A 178 -10.59 1.34 11.54
CA GLY A 178 -10.36 2.78 11.56
C GLY A 178 -9.00 3.16 12.13
N LYS A 179 -8.55 2.51 13.20
CA LYS A 179 -7.20 2.73 13.75
C LYS A 179 -6.11 2.35 12.75
N ARG A 180 -6.14 1.11 12.23
CA ARG A 180 -5.16 0.64 11.24
C ARG A 180 -5.12 1.52 10.00
N PHE A 181 -6.28 1.91 9.49
CA PHE A 181 -6.36 2.81 8.35
C PHE A 181 -5.73 4.17 8.66
N ARG A 182 -5.93 4.75 9.84
CA ARG A 182 -5.26 6.01 10.22
C ARG A 182 -3.74 5.85 10.30
N ASP A 183 -3.26 4.80 10.94
CA ASP A 183 -1.83 4.58 11.14
C ASP A 183 -1.10 4.37 9.80
N TYR A 184 -1.74 3.66 8.87
CA TYR A 184 -1.16 3.26 7.58
C TYR A 184 -1.71 4.01 6.36
N LYS A 185 -2.59 5.01 6.53
CA LYS A 185 -3.19 5.77 5.41
C LYS A 185 -2.13 6.20 4.38
N PRO A 186 -0.95 6.73 4.79
CA PRO A 186 0.02 7.22 3.82
C PRO A 186 0.70 6.17 2.95
N ILE A 187 0.67 4.91 3.38
CA ILE A 187 1.33 3.79 2.71
C ILE A 187 0.36 2.64 2.38
N CYS A 188 -0.95 2.85 2.48
CA CYS A 188 -1.93 1.77 2.29
C CYS A 188 -1.91 1.20 0.86
N HIS A 189 -1.57 2.02 -0.14
CA HIS A 189 -1.39 1.57 -1.53
C HIS A 189 -0.19 0.60 -1.66
N PHE A 190 0.91 0.81 -0.94
CA PHE A 190 2.01 -0.15 -0.89
C PHE A 190 1.62 -1.43 -0.17
N ILE A 191 0.87 -1.34 0.93
CA ILE A 191 0.40 -2.52 1.66
C ILE A 191 -0.47 -3.39 0.75
N THR A 192 -1.45 -2.79 0.08
CA THR A 192 -2.32 -3.52 -0.85
C THR A 192 -1.54 -4.10 -2.04
N ALA A 193 -0.63 -3.33 -2.65
CA ALA A 193 0.22 -3.82 -3.73
C ALA A 193 1.06 -5.03 -3.29
N MET A 194 1.59 -4.99 -2.07
CA MET A 194 2.41 -6.04 -1.52
C MET A 194 1.60 -7.34 -1.36
N GLU A 195 0.38 -7.26 -0.81
CA GLU A 195 -0.51 -8.43 -0.71
C GLU A 195 -0.89 -9.02 -2.08
N MET A 196 -1.06 -8.17 -3.10
CA MET A 196 -1.33 -8.63 -4.48
C MET A 196 -0.15 -9.37 -5.12
N VAL A 197 1.08 -8.93 -4.88
CA VAL A 197 2.29 -9.49 -5.51
C VAL A 197 2.82 -10.73 -4.76
N LYS A 198 2.44 -10.91 -3.49
CA LYS A 198 2.90 -11.98 -2.60
C LYS A 198 2.46 -13.41 -2.96
N THR A 199 1.79 -13.65 -4.09
CA THR A 199 1.10 -14.90 -4.40
C THR A 199 1.99 -16.15 -4.56
N SER A 200 3.33 -16.05 -4.52
CA SER A 200 4.19 -17.27 -4.54
C SER A 200 5.65 -17.10 -4.13
N SER A 201 6.21 -15.89 -4.06
CA SER A 201 7.61 -15.68 -3.66
C SER A 201 7.84 -14.33 -2.95
N PRO A 202 8.83 -14.24 -2.05
CA PRO A 202 9.21 -12.96 -1.45
C PRO A 202 9.75 -12.01 -2.53
N ILE A 203 9.39 -10.73 -2.43
CA ILE A 203 9.93 -9.66 -3.28
C ILE A 203 11.41 -9.48 -2.94
N ASN A 204 12.31 -9.94 -3.80
CA ASN A 204 13.76 -9.92 -3.55
C ASN A 204 14.62 -9.53 -4.75
N THR A 205 14.05 -9.39 -5.95
CA THR A 205 14.78 -8.90 -7.14
C THR A 205 14.37 -7.47 -7.53
N PRO A 206 15.22 -6.70 -8.23
CA PRO A 206 14.87 -5.36 -8.70
C PRO A 206 13.61 -5.36 -9.57
N ASP A 207 13.45 -6.34 -10.46
CA ASP A 207 12.26 -6.47 -11.31
C ASP A 207 10.98 -6.69 -10.51
N GLN A 208 11.04 -7.54 -9.48
CA GLN A 208 9.91 -7.77 -8.59
C GLN A 208 9.56 -6.50 -7.79
N ILE A 209 10.58 -5.78 -7.29
CA ILE A 209 10.38 -4.51 -6.58
C ILE A 209 9.76 -3.49 -7.53
N LYS A 210 10.29 -3.31 -8.74
CA LYS A 210 9.77 -2.40 -9.76
C LYS A 210 8.32 -2.72 -10.11
N ARG A 211 7.99 -4.01 -10.33
CA ARG A 211 6.62 -4.45 -10.56
C ARG A 211 5.69 -4.11 -9.40
N PHE A 212 6.13 -4.38 -8.18
CA PHE A 212 5.41 -4.03 -6.95
C PHE A 212 5.15 -2.52 -6.85
N LEU A 213 6.17 -1.69 -7.07
CA LEU A 213 6.05 -0.23 -7.03
C LEU A 213 5.11 0.30 -8.13
N SER A 214 5.12 -0.32 -9.31
CA SER A 214 4.25 0.06 -10.41
C SER A 214 2.77 -0.23 -10.09
N ILE A 215 2.49 -1.35 -9.43
CA ILE A 215 1.15 -1.68 -8.90
C ILE A 215 0.75 -0.71 -7.79
N ALA A 216 1.68 -0.34 -6.90
CA ALA A 216 1.41 0.60 -5.82
C ALA A 216 1.05 2.00 -6.36
N GLU A 217 1.74 2.49 -7.37
CA GLU A 217 1.43 3.79 -8.00
C GLU A 217 0.10 3.74 -8.76
N TRP A 218 -0.21 2.63 -9.42
CA TRP A 218 -1.53 2.40 -10.01
C TRP A 218 -2.65 2.45 -8.94
N LEU A 219 -2.48 1.74 -7.82
CA LEU A 219 -3.43 1.77 -6.69
C LEU A 219 -3.60 3.19 -6.13
N LYS A 220 -2.51 3.92 -5.93
CA LYS A 220 -2.54 5.31 -5.47
C LYS A 220 -3.35 6.19 -6.42
N THR A 221 -3.10 6.08 -7.73
CA THR A 221 -3.85 6.82 -8.76
C THR A 221 -5.35 6.52 -8.69
N ARG A 222 -5.72 5.24 -8.55
CA ARG A 222 -7.13 4.83 -8.40
C ARG A 222 -7.74 5.34 -7.10
N LEU A 223 -7.01 5.30 -5.99
CA LEU A 223 -7.47 5.80 -4.69
C LEU A 223 -7.68 7.32 -4.69
N LEU A 224 -6.83 8.09 -5.35
CA LEU A 224 -6.98 9.55 -5.47
C LEU A 224 -8.23 9.96 -6.28
N ALA A 225 -8.71 9.08 -7.16
CA ALA A 225 -9.95 9.27 -7.88
C ALA A 225 -11.21 8.98 -7.03
N VAL A 226 -11.06 8.40 -5.83
CA VAL A 226 -12.18 8.09 -4.93
C VAL A 226 -12.73 9.38 -4.30
N GLN A 227 -13.96 9.72 -4.65
CA GLN A 227 -14.68 10.88 -4.14
C GLN A 227 -15.71 10.46 -3.07
N THR A 228 -15.86 11.27 -2.02
CA THR A 228 -16.99 11.15 -1.08
C THR A 228 -18.04 12.19 -1.42
N MET A 229 -19.32 11.79 -1.48
CA MET A 229 -20.43 12.70 -1.77
C MET A 229 -21.22 13.04 -0.50
N ASN A 230 -20.52 13.28 0.62
CA ASN A 230 -21.08 14.22 1.59
C ASN A 230 -21.21 15.58 0.88
N VAL A 231 -22.17 16.43 1.32
CA VAL A 231 -22.69 17.68 0.70
C VAL A 231 -21.66 18.65 0.05
N LYS A 232 -20.35 18.41 0.20
CA LYS A 232 -19.23 19.21 -0.33
C LYS A 232 -18.32 18.53 -1.37
N ASN A 233 -18.62 17.30 -1.84
CA ASN A 233 -17.78 16.58 -2.83
C ASN A 233 -16.28 16.55 -2.46
N GLU A 234 -15.97 16.16 -1.21
CA GLU A 234 -14.59 16.10 -0.74
C GLU A 234 -13.93 14.79 -1.21
N ARG A 235 -12.72 14.89 -1.77
CA ARG A 235 -11.90 13.71 -2.11
C ARG A 235 -11.57 12.95 -0.82
N LEU A 236 -11.77 11.62 -0.82
CA LEU A 236 -11.45 10.79 0.36
C LEU A 236 -9.94 10.79 0.65
N PHE A 237 -9.16 10.91 -0.42
CA PHE A 237 -7.72 10.95 -0.43
C PHE A 237 -7.23 12.19 -1.17
N LEU A 238 -6.29 12.90 -0.56
CA LEU A 238 -5.54 13.99 -1.17
C LEU A 238 -4.11 13.51 -1.47
N GLN A 239 -3.43 14.16 -2.41
CA GLN A 239 -2.08 13.76 -2.83
C GLN A 239 -1.11 13.77 -1.64
N GLU A 240 -1.22 14.79 -0.78
CA GLU A 240 -0.45 14.96 0.44
C GLU A 240 -0.70 13.87 1.48
N ASN A 241 -1.81 13.12 1.38
CA ASN A 241 -2.05 12.00 2.27
C ASN A 241 -1.19 10.80 1.93
N PHE A 242 -0.55 10.74 0.76
CA PHE A 242 0.22 9.59 0.33
C PHE A 242 1.71 9.86 0.26
N PHE A 243 2.49 8.83 0.58
CA PHE A 243 3.90 8.84 0.27
C PHE A 243 4.10 8.61 -1.21
N SER A 244 4.66 9.61 -1.88
CA SER A 244 5.06 9.49 -3.28
C SER A 244 6.42 8.80 -3.40
N LEU A 245 6.53 8.03 -4.48
CA LEU A 245 7.81 7.56 -4.99
C LEU A 245 8.60 8.74 -5.57
N PRO A 246 9.93 8.68 -5.55
CA PRO A 246 10.75 9.67 -6.22
C PRO A 246 10.63 9.62 -7.74
N ASP A 247 10.77 10.80 -8.35
CA ASP A 247 10.51 11.03 -9.78
C ASP A 247 11.48 10.31 -10.72
N TRP A 248 12.66 9.92 -10.24
CA TRP A 248 13.65 9.17 -11.01
C TRP A 248 13.32 7.67 -11.13
N ILE A 249 12.32 7.16 -10.40
CA ILE A 249 11.85 5.78 -10.59
C ILE A 249 10.96 5.73 -11.83
N GLN A 250 11.47 5.13 -12.89
CA GLN A 250 10.68 4.79 -14.06
C GLN A 250 9.80 3.59 -13.74
N LEU A 251 8.48 3.78 -13.76
CA LEU A 251 7.49 2.74 -13.50
C LEU A 251 6.80 2.30 -14.78
N ASP A 252 6.45 1.02 -14.83
CA ASP A 252 5.73 0.49 -15.97
C ASP A 252 4.25 0.87 -15.86
N LYS A 253 3.59 1.12 -17.00
CA LYS A 253 2.15 1.33 -17.02
C LYS A 253 1.46 0.01 -16.66
N VAL A 254 0.77 0.02 -15.53
CA VAL A 254 -0.04 -1.12 -15.07
C VAL A 254 -1.51 -0.80 -15.29
N ASP A 255 -2.26 -1.76 -15.79
CA ASP A 255 -3.72 -1.73 -15.73
C ASP A 255 -4.20 -3.11 -15.31
N LEU A 256 -4.71 -3.20 -14.08
CA LEU A 256 -5.21 -4.43 -13.49
C LEU A 256 -6.73 -4.38 -13.44
N PRO A 257 -7.43 -5.47 -13.81
CA PRO A 257 -8.87 -5.53 -13.66
C PRO A 257 -9.22 -5.49 -12.16
N LEU A 258 -10.29 -4.78 -11.82
CA LEU A 258 -10.87 -4.90 -10.48
C LEU A 258 -11.59 -6.28 -10.42
N GLU A 259 -10.93 -7.28 -9.83
CA GLU A 259 -11.38 -8.69 -9.63
C GLU A 259 -12.90 -8.91 -9.71
N PRO A 260 -13.39 -9.99 -10.34
CA PRO A 260 -14.42 -10.06 -11.40
C PRO A 260 -15.62 -9.10 -11.28
N PHE A 261 -15.37 -7.88 -10.82
CA PHE A 261 -16.36 -6.89 -10.46
C PHE A 261 -16.92 -6.25 -11.71
N GLU A 262 -16.10 -6.13 -12.76
CA GLU A 262 -16.54 -5.68 -14.07
C GLU A 262 -17.63 -6.57 -14.65
N GLY A 263 -17.53 -7.91 -14.49
CA GLY A 263 -18.60 -8.83 -14.89
C GLY A 263 -19.87 -8.63 -14.07
N LYS A 264 -19.73 -8.50 -12.74
CA LYS A 264 -20.85 -8.22 -11.82
C LYS A 264 -21.53 -6.87 -12.11
N LEU A 265 -20.75 -5.85 -12.46
CA LEU A 265 -21.24 -4.53 -12.83
C LEU A 265 -21.99 -4.57 -14.16
N LYS A 266 -21.49 -5.35 -15.13
CA LYS A 266 -22.19 -5.58 -16.39
C LYS A 266 -23.56 -6.22 -16.15
N GLU A 267 -23.62 -7.27 -15.32
CA GLU A 267 -24.89 -7.91 -14.91
C GLU A 267 -25.85 -6.89 -14.25
N ILE A 268 -25.35 -6.05 -13.34
CA ILE A 268 -26.16 -5.03 -12.65
C ILE A 268 -26.70 -3.99 -13.65
N ASN A 269 -25.87 -3.53 -14.58
CA ASN A 269 -26.27 -2.54 -15.57
C ASN A 269 -27.30 -3.12 -16.56
N GLU A 270 -27.10 -4.33 -17.05
CA GLU A 270 -28.08 -5.03 -17.91
C GLU A 270 -29.43 -5.21 -17.20
N MET A 271 -29.41 -5.54 -15.90
CA MET A 271 -30.63 -5.64 -15.09
C MET A 271 -31.33 -4.27 -14.94
N ILE A 272 -30.59 -3.20 -14.69
CA ILE A 272 -31.13 -1.84 -14.56
C ILE A 272 -31.76 -1.38 -15.89
N GLU A 273 -31.07 -1.55 -17.02
CA GLU A 273 -31.56 -1.20 -18.35
C GLU A 273 -32.86 -1.95 -18.68
N SER A 274 -32.92 -3.25 -18.41
CA SER A 274 -34.14 -4.05 -18.60
C SER A 274 -35.33 -3.53 -17.78
N GLU A 275 -35.07 -3.06 -16.55
CA GLU A 275 -36.12 -2.57 -15.66
C GLU A 275 -36.60 -1.16 -16.02
N PHE A 276 -35.70 -0.32 -16.53
CA PHE A 276 -36.08 0.94 -17.16
C PHE A 276 -36.95 0.69 -18.40
N GLU A 277 -36.55 -0.20 -19.31
CA GLU A 277 -37.36 -0.52 -20.50
C GLU A 277 -38.76 -1.04 -20.17
N LYS A 278 -38.88 -1.89 -19.14
CA LYS A 278 -40.19 -2.37 -18.66
C LYS A 278 -41.04 -1.22 -18.12
N GLN A 279 -40.45 -0.31 -17.35
CA GLN A 279 -41.17 0.85 -16.84
C GLN A 279 -41.61 1.77 -17.98
N THR A 280 -40.74 2.12 -18.93
CA THR A 280 -41.09 2.98 -20.07
C THR A 280 -42.25 2.42 -20.89
N LYS A 281 -42.26 1.10 -21.16
CA LYS A 281 -43.40 0.44 -21.83
C LYS A 281 -44.70 0.50 -21.03
N VAL A 282 -44.63 0.43 -19.70
CA VAL A 282 -45.81 0.58 -18.82
C VAL A 282 -46.36 2.01 -18.85
N TRP A 283 -45.50 3.01 -19.01
CA TRP A 283 -45.91 4.42 -19.17
C TRP A 283 -46.54 4.68 -20.54
N GLU A 284 -45.96 4.15 -21.62
CA GLU A 284 -46.52 4.27 -22.99
C GLU A 284 -47.90 3.60 -23.13
N ILE A 285 -48.13 2.48 -22.44
CA ILE A 285 -49.44 1.80 -22.41
C ILE A 285 -50.48 2.58 -21.56
N ARG A 286 -50.03 3.43 -20.63
CA ARG A 286 -50.93 4.26 -19.80
C ARG A 286 -51.32 5.58 -20.46
N GLU A 287 -50.55 6.05 -21.43
CA GLU A 287 -50.82 7.29 -22.18
C GLU A 287 -51.53 7.05 -23.54
N ALA A 288 -51.68 5.80 -23.96
CA ALA A 288 -52.45 5.37 -25.14
C ALA A 288 -53.89 4.98 -24.78
#